data_AF-A0A6I9VFF8-F1
#
_entry.id   AF-A0A6I9VFF8-F1
#
_cell.length_a   1.000
_cell.length_b   1.000
_cell.length_c   1.000
_cell.angle_alpha   90.00
_cell.angle_beta   90.00
_cell.angle_gamma   90.00
#
_symmetry.space_group_name_H-M   'P 1'
#
loop_
_entity.id
_entity.type
_entity.pdbx_description
1 polymer ?
#
loop_
_entity_poly.entity_id
_entity_poly.type
_entity_poly.pdbx_seq_one_letter_code
_entity_poly.pdbx_strand_id
1 'polypeptide(L)'
;MYINKQLVAALLAFQVIVVAVAQSTAVASNSAFEVGNVTTRTDDYILENRRQFNATLQGYLDKMSVVTNGLELGLKVLNRQKVLLLKSIQETYEKIDPLELLGLPAKYCVQQYRDELPYDQIVKTNIESCISSARNYASSIISSANTYYNYLKNYYTTTFTPNLNACAKSNSNPSLNYTLCVTSVISTVNSYVHSNRENFESGLQSAYCSLENRLDVAASCTYTQLNSVLTSVGAATRLIHDCLSDYLESSNDNNNGTISAGCPNVVYVEVKDRAAQPRTINNPLLGLNTTANCVEIRFV
;
A
#
# COMPACT_ATOMS: atom_id res chain seq x y z
N MET A 1 -14.69 8.75 -4.75
CA MET A 1 -13.56 7.99 -5.31
C MET A 1 -14.08 6.72 -6.00
N TYR A 2 -14.82 6.89 -7.10
CA TYR A 2 -15.62 5.81 -7.73
C TYR A 2 -15.24 5.53 -9.20
N ILE A 3 -14.23 6.22 -9.73
CA ILE A 3 -13.90 6.23 -11.17
C ILE A 3 -12.82 5.16 -11.53
N ASN A 4 -12.04 4.67 -10.57
CA ASN A 4 -10.97 3.69 -10.85
C ASN A 4 -11.42 2.22 -10.86
N LYS A 5 -12.70 1.91 -10.54
CA LYS A 5 -13.22 0.54 -10.59
C LYS A 5 -13.67 0.10 -11.99
N GLN A 6 -13.95 1.02 -12.91
CA GLN A 6 -14.46 0.68 -14.24
C GLN A 6 -13.35 0.41 -15.29
N LEU A 7 -12.15 0.98 -15.11
CA LEU A 7 -11.03 0.77 -16.03
C LEU A 7 -10.34 -0.59 -15.86
N VAL A 8 -10.45 -1.22 -14.69
CA VAL A 8 -9.89 -2.57 -14.44
C VAL A 8 -10.88 -3.67 -14.85
N ALA A 9 -12.19 -3.39 -14.88
CA ALA A 9 -13.20 -4.33 -15.36
C ALA A 9 -13.25 -4.43 -16.90
N ALA A 10 -12.85 -3.38 -17.63
CA ALA A 10 -12.87 -3.35 -19.09
C ALA A 10 -11.73 -4.15 -19.76
N LEU A 11 -10.66 -4.47 -19.04
CA LEU A 11 -9.52 -5.24 -19.54
C LEU A 11 -9.65 -6.76 -19.34
N LEU A 12 -10.74 -7.23 -18.71
CA LEU A 12 -11.00 -8.64 -18.41
C LEU A 12 -12.08 -9.29 -19.29
N ALA A 13 -12.63 -8.58 -20.28
CA ALA A 13 -13.80 -9.04 -21.06
C ALA A 13 -13.52 -9.50 -22.50
N PHE A 14 -12.27 -9.70 -22.91
CA PHE A 14 -11.95 -10.18 -24.27
C PHE A 14 -11.07 -11.44 -24.27
N GLN A 15 -11.66 -12.56 -23.85
CA GLN A 15 -11.33 -13.87 -24.42
C GLN A 15 -12.64 -14.62 -24.65
N VAL A 16 -13.28 -14.34 -25.78
CA VAL A 16 -14.36 -15.16 -26.31
C VAL A 16 -13.76 -16.54 -26.60
N ILE A 17 -14.22 -17.54 -25.86
CA ILE A 17 -13.99 -18.95 -26.19
C ILE A 17 -14.79 -19.23 -27.45
N VAL A 18 -14.11 -19.39 -28.59
CA VAL A 18 -14.71 -20.06 -29.75
C VAL A 18 -14.37 -21.54 -29.64
N VAL A 19 -15.24 -22.32 -29.00
CA VAL A 19 -15.26 -23.76 -29.23
C VAL A 19 -16.00 -23.97 -30.54
N ALA A 20 -15.27 -24.11 -31.64
CA ALA A 20 -15.83 -24.70 -32.85
C ALA A 20 -15.93 -26.22 -32.64
N VAL A 21 -17.04 -26.67 -32.05
CA VAL A 21 -17.46 -28.07 -32.13
C VAL A 21 -17.95 -28.28 -33.56
N ALA A 22 -17.08 -28.78 -34.44
CA ALA A 22 -17.51 -29.29 -35.73
C ALA A 22 -18.21 -30.64 -35.51
N GLN A 23 -19.53 -30.62 -35.36
CA GLN A 23 -20.38 -31.79 -35.61
C GLN A 23 -21.34 -31.47 -36.76
N SER A 24 -20.92 -31.93 -37.93
CA SER A 24 -21.67 -32.41 -39.11
C SER A 24 -23.15 -32.03 -39.30
N THR A 25 -23.47 -31.48 -40.48
CA THR A 25 -24.57 -31.97 -41.31
C THR A 25 -24.14 -31.96 -42.79
N ALA A 26 -24.45 -33.04 -43.51
CA ALA A 26 -24.01 -33.35 -44.86
C ALA A 26 -24.92 -32.75 -45.94
N VAL A 27 -24.35 -32.24 -47.04
CA VAL A 27 -24.91 -32.38 -48.41
C VAL A 27 -23.74 -32.47 -49.41
N ALA A 28 -23.90 -33.38 -50.36
CA ALA A 28 -22.93 -33.90 -51.31
C ALA A 28 -22.32 -32.88 -52.30
N SER A 29 -21.03 -33.05 -52.60
CA SER A 29 -20.55 -33.25 -53.97
C SER A 29 -19.08 -33.69 -53.95
N ASN A 30 -18.77 -34.71 -54.75
CA ASN A 30 -17.43 -35.23 -54.99
C ASN A 30 -16.41 -34.11 -55.25
N SER A 31 -15.60 -33.79 -54.25
CA SER A 31 -14.30 -33.19 -54.44
C SER A 31 -13.32 -34.00 -53.61
N ALA A 32 -12.38 -34.64 -54.30
CA ALA A 32 -11.27 -35.34 -53.68
C ALA A 32 -10.74 -34.50 -52.51
N PHE A 33 -10.77 -35.08 -51.31
CA PHE A 33 -10.06 -34.51 -50.18
C PHE A 33 -8.58 -34.59 -50.56
N GLU A 34 -8.04 -33.52 -51.15
CA GLU A 34 -6.61 -33.34 -51.23
C GLU A 34 -6.11 -33.43 -49.79
N VAL A 35 -5.38 -34.51 -49.51
CA VAL A 35 -4.56 -34.65 -48.31
C VAL A 35 -3.46 -33.61 -48.46
N GLY A 36 -3.81 -32.35 -48.21
CA GLY A 36 -2.88 -31.25 -48.11
C GLY A 36 -1.83 -31.62 -47.10
N ASN A 37 -0.58 -31.55 -47.53
CA ASN A 37 0.62 -31.97 -46.81
C ASN A 37 0.52 -31.63 -45.30
N VAL A 38 0.21 -32.61 -44.45
CA VAL A 38 -0.10 -32.45 -43.02
C VAL A 38 1.14 -32.05 -42.20
N THR A 39 2.33 -32.10 -42.82
CA THR A 39 3.65 -31.76 -42.25
C THR A 39 3.70 -30.39 -41.62
N THR A 40 3.34 -29.34 -42.36
CA THR A 40 3.55 -27.95 -41.88
C THR A 40 2.59 -27.59 -40.75
N ARG A 41 1.35 -28.09 -40.80
CA ARG A 41 0.29 -27.69 -39.86
C ARG A 41 0.51 -28.20 -38.43
N THR A 42 1.04 -29.40 -38.24
CA THR A 42 1.24 -29.98 -36.90
C THR A 42 2.46 -29.36 -36.19
N ASP A 43 3.55 -29.12 -36.91
CA ASP A 43 4.73 -28.45 -36.36
C ASP A 43 4.45 -26.96 -36.06
N ASP A 44 3.71 -26.27 -36.93
CA ASP A 44 3.21 -24.91 -36.66
C ASP A 44 2.29 -24.87 -35.43
N TYR A 45 1.42 -25.87 -35.27
CA TYR A 45 0.55 -26.00 -34.11
C TYR A 45 1.35 -26.20 -32.82
N ILE A 46 2.40 -27.03 -32.83
CA ILE A 46 3.33 -27.17 -31.69
C ILE A 46 3.98 -25.82 -31.38
N LEU A 47 4.53 -25.14 -32.39
CA LEU A 47 5.23 -23.87 -32.21
C LEU A 47 4.31 -22.82 -31.57
N GLU A 48 3.06 -22.71 -32.04
CA GLU A 48 2.12 -21.73 -31.51
C GLU A 48 1.74 -22.03 -30.06
N ASN A 49 1.54 -23.30 -29.70
CA ASN A 49 1.30 -23.67 -28.29
C ASN A 49 2.51 -23.34 -27.41
N ARG A 50 3.74 -23.61 -27.89
CA ARG A 50 4.97 -23.21 -27.16
C ARG A 50 5.03 -21.70 -26.90
N ARG A 51 4.65 -20.89 -27.90
CA ARG A 51 4.56 -19.42 -27.75
C ARG A 51 3.52 -19.03 -26.70
N GLN A 52 2.34 -19.62 -26.75
CA GLN A 52 1.28 -19.35 -25.76
C GLN A 52 1.71 -19.71 -24.34
N PHE A 53 2.42 -20.83 -24.14
CA PHE A 53 2.93 -21.21 -22.82
C PHE A 53 4.00 -20.24 -22.30
N ASN A 54 4.94 -19.84 -23.15
CA ASN A 54 5.93 -18.82 -22.78
C ASN A 54 5.26 -17.48 -22.43
N ALA A 55 4.27 -17.06 -23.21
CA ALA A 55 3.49 -15.86 -22.93
C ALA A 55 2.71 -15.97 -21.61
N THR A 56 2.16 -17.14 -21.29
CA THR A 56 1.47 -17.39 -20.02
C THR A 56 2.41 -17.27 -18.83
N LEU A 57 3.59 -17.90 -18.91
CA LEU A 57 4.62 -17.82 -17.86
C LEU A 57 5.12 -16.38 -17.67
N GLN A 58 5.33 -15.65 -18.77
CA GLN A 58 5.70 -14.23 -18.69
C GLN A 58 4.58 -13.40 -18.05
N GLY A 59 3.32 -13.62 -18.44
CA GLY A 59 2.17 -12.95 -17.85
C GLY A 59 2.05 -13.18 -16.34
N TYR A 60 2.43 -14.35 -15.83
CA TYR A 60 2.48 -14.61 -14.39
C TYR A 60 3.57 -13.78 -13.70
N LEU A 61 4.77 -13.71 -14.28
CA LEU A 61 5.87 -12.89 -13.76
C LEU A 61 5.49 -11.41 -13.73
N ASP A 62 4.89 -10.89 -14.81
CA ASP A 62 4.47 -9.50 -14.92
C ASP A 62 3.43 -9.16 -13.84
N LYS A 63 2.42 -10.03 -13.66
CA LYS A 63 1.40 -9.88 -12.63
C LYS A 63 1.98 -9.88 -11.21
N MET A 64 2.92 -10.77 -10.90
CA MET A 64 3.61 -10.76 -9.60
C MET A 64 4.46 -9.50 -9.42
N SER A 65 5.11 -9.01 -10.49
CA SER A 65 5.90 -7.79 -10.47
C SER A 65 5.06 -6.55 -10.13
N VAL A 66 3.82 -6.47 -10.61
CA VAL A 66 2.88 -5.39 -10.24
C VAL A 66 2.70 -5.33 -8.72
N VAL A 67 2.53 -6.49 -8.06
CA VAL A 67 2.36 -6.55 -6.60
C VAL A 67 3.63 -6.08 -5.88
N THR A 68 4.80 -6.59 -6.26
CA THR A 68 6.07 -6.23 -5.61
C THR A 68 6.43 -4.76 -5.84
N ASN A 69 6.19 -4.23 -7.03
CA ASN A 69 6.42 -2.82 -7.36
C ASN A 69 5.40 -1.92 -6.64
N GLY A 70 4.16 -2.38 -6.48
CA GLY A 70 3.13 -1.69 -5.69
C GLY A 70 3.57 -1.49 -4.24
N LEU A 71 4.17 -2.51 -3.62
CA LEU A 71 4.72 -2.40 -2.26
C LEU A 71 5.80 -1.31 -2.21
N GLU A 72 6.80 -1.39 -3.07
CA GLU A 72 7.92 -0.46 -3.04
C GLU A 72 7.47 0.99 -3.36
N LEU A 73 6.50 1.17 -4.24
CA LEU A 73 5.91 2.49 -4.51
C LEU A 73 5.21 3.04 -3.27
N GLY A 74 4.39 2.24 -2.59
CA GLY A 74 3.73 2.66 -1.34
C GLY A 74 4.74 3.02 -0.25
N LEU A 75 5.78 2.22 -0.08
CA LEU A 75 6.86 2.49 0.88
C LEU A 75 7.65 3.78 0.54
N LYS A 76 7.84 4.10 -0.74
CA LYS A 76 8.45 5.37 -1.16
C LYS A 76 7.63 6.59 -0.75
N VAL A 77 6.30 6.50 -0.76
CA VAL A 77 5.43 7.59 -0.28
C VAL A 77 5.65 7.83 1.21
N LEU A 78 5.69 6.77 2.02
CA LEU A 78 5.99 6.88 3.46
C LEU A 78 7.39 7.46 3.70
N ASN A 79 8.37 7.06 2.89
CA ASN A 79 9.72 7.63 2.98
C ASN A 79 9.76 9.13 2.64
N ARG A 80 8.90 9.63 1.74
CA ARG A 80 8.77 11.07 1.47
C ARG A 80 8.13 11.79 2.66
N GLN A 81 7.10 11.21 3.28
CA GLN A 81 6.49 11.77 4.49
C GLN A 81 7.50 11.89 5.64
N LYS A 82 8.38 10.89 5.80
CA LYS A 82 9.52 10.96 6.73
C LYS A 82 10.38 12.20 6.48
N VAL A 83 10.80 12.44 5.25
CA VAL A 83 11.66 13.59 4.90
C VAL A 83 10.98 14.92 5.24
N LEU A 84 9.68 15.05 4.94
CA LEU A 84 8.90 16.25 5.27
C LEU A 84 8.82 16.47 6.78
N LEU A 85 8.59 15.40 7.55
CA LEU A 85 8.53 15.47 9.01
C LEU A 85 9.86 15.89 9.62
N LEU A 86 10.97 15.28 9.19
CA LEU A 86 12.31 15.63 9.68
C LEU A 86 12.65 17.09 9.38
N LYS A 87 12.27 17.59 8.20
CA LYS A 87 12.41 19.00 7.86
C LYS A 87 11.57 19.90 8.77
N SER A 88 10.34 19.51 9.09
CA SER A 88 9.48 20.27 10.02
C SER A 88 10.08 20.33 11.44
N ILE A 89 10.72 19.26 11.91
CA ILE A 89 11.44 19.25 13.19
C ILE A 89 12.60 20.24 13.12
N GLN A 90 13.43 20.16 12.07
CA GLN A 90 14.55 21.08 11.87
C GLN A 90 14.10 22.55 11.84
N GLU A 91 13.08 22.88 11.06
CA GLU A 91 12.52 24.23 10.99
C GLU A 91 11.97 24.72 12.34
N THR A 92 11.53 23.81 13.21
CA THR A 92 11.09 24.13 14.57
C THR A 92 12.28 24.53 15.44
N TYR A 93 13.37 23.76 15.41
CA TYR A 93 14.61 24.13 16.10
C TYR A 93 15.17 25.47 15.57
N GLU A 94 15.19 25.68 14.25
CA GLU A 94 15.65 26.93 13.64
C GLU A 94 14.84 28.16 14.06
N LYS A 95 13.57 27.98 14.46
CA LYS A 95 12.74 29.06 15.01
C LYS A 95 12.93 29.28 16.51
N ILE A 96 13.14 28.21 17.27
CA ILE A 96 13.20 28.24 18.73
C ILE A 96 14.60 28.65 19.22
N ASP A 97 15.66 28.11 18.60
CA ASP A 97 17.05 28.33 19.03
C ASP A 97 17.45 29.81 19.07
N PRO A 98 17.07 30.68 18.10
CA PRO A 98 17.38 32.11 18.19
C PRO A 98 16.71 32.83 19.37
N LEU A 99 15.59 32.32 19.90
CA LEU A 99 14.90 32.93 21.04
C LEU A 99 15.80 32.90 22.29
N GLU A 100 16.68 31.91 22.43
CA GLU A 100 17.64 31.87 23.53
C GLU A 100 18.62 33.05 23.55
N LEU A 101 18.78 33.73 22.40
CA LEU A 101 19.67 34.89 22.25
C LEU A 101 18.98 36.24 22.53
N LEU A 102 17.64 36.27 22.61
CA LEU A 102 16.87 37.51 22.76
C LEU A 102 16.82 38.04 24.20
N GLY A 103 17.14 37.23 25.20
CA GLY A 103 17.21 37.65 26.60
C GLY A 103 17.06 36.49 27.60
N LEU A 104 17.31 36.76 28.89
CA LEU A 104 17.22 35.77 29.96
C LEU A 104 15.84 35.08 30.07
N PRO A 105 14.70 35.80 29.95
CA PRO A 105 13.37 35.16 29.98
C PRO A 105 13.16 34.16 28.85
N ALA A 106 13.52 34.56 27.62
CA ALA A 106 13.38 33.69 26.45
C ALA A 106 14.28 32.47 26.52
N LYS A 107 15.53 32.65 26.97
CA LYS A 107 16.44 31.54 27.24
C LYS A 107 15.89 30.56 28.27
N TYR A 108 15.33 31.05 29.38
CA TYR A 108 14.74 30.21 30.41
C TYR A 108 13.57 29.39 29.87
N CYS A 109 12.62 30.03 29.21
CA CYS A 109 11.43 29.36 28.66
C CYS A 109 11.79 28.30 27.62
N VAL A 110 12.73 28.59 26.71
CA VAL A 110 13.17 27.61 25.72
C VAL A 110 13.86 26.43 26.39
N GLN A 111 14.80 26.66 27.30
CA GLN A 111 15.53 25.57 27.98
C GLN A 111 14.61 24.68 28.81
N GLN A 112 13.58 25.26 29.43
CA GLN A 112 12.61 24.52 30.25
C GLN A 112 11.79 23.51 29.44
N TYR A 113 11.47 23.80 28.18
CA TYR A 113 10.61 22.96 27.33
C TYR A 113 11.35 22.32 26.15
N ARG A 114 12.69 22.41 26.12
CA ARG A 114 13.51 21.88 25.01
C ARG A 114 13.40 20.37 24.87
N ASP A 115 13.30 19.67 26.00
CA ASP A 115 13.19 18.21 26.05
C ASP A 115 11.84 17.70 25.54
N GLU A 116 10.83 18.56 25.44
CA GLU A 116 9.55 18.23 24.81
C GLU A 116 9.65 18.18 23.28
N LEU A 117 10.71 18.73 22.68
CA LEU A 117 10.93 18.65 21.24
C LEU A 117 11.50 17.29 20.83
N PRO A 118 11.03 16.70 19.73
CA PRO A 118 11.46 15.38 19.32
C PRO A 118 12.81 15.43 18.61
N TYR A 119 13.67 14.45 18.91
CA TYR A 119 14.95 14.27 18.24
C TYR A 119 14.77 13.65 16.85
N ASP A 120 15.28 14.33 15.82
CA ASP A 120 15.21 13.95 14.42
C ASP A 120 15.70 12.51 14.15
N GLN A 121 16.82 12.12 14.75
CA GLN A 121 17.42 10.81 14.56
C GLN A 121 16.57 9.66 15.12
N ILE A 122 15.87 9.89 16.23
CA ILE A 122 14.95 8.91 16.84
C ILE A 122 13.74 8.74 15.92
N VAL A 123 13.12 9.84 15.50
CA VAL A 123 11.96 9.84 14.60
C VAL A 123 12.31 9.16 13.28
N LYS A 124 13.47 9.46 12.71
CA LYS A 124 13.99 8.82 11.49
C LYS A 124 14.07 7.31 11.66
N THR A 125 14.71 6.84 12.73
CA THR A 125 14.92 5.41 13.00
C THR A 125 13.59 4.68 13.16
N ASN A 126 12.62 5.27 13.89
CA ASN A 126 11.31 4.67 14.09
C ASN A 126 10.55 4.50 12.77
N ILE A 127 10.51 5.53 11.92
CA ILE A 127 9.83 5.45 10.62
C ILE A 127 10.55 4.49 9.67
N GLU A 128 11.89 4.46 9.67
CA GLU A 128 12.67 3.49 8.89
C GLU A 128 12.40 2.05 9.32
N SER A 129 12.17 1.81 10.61
CA SER A 129 11.75 0.52 11.14
C SER A 129 10.35 0.12 10.63
N CYS A 130 9.38 1.04 10.63
CA CYS A 130 8.04 0.81 10.06
C CYS A 130 8.13 0.37 8.58
N ILE A 131 8.92 1.10 7.78
CA ILE A 131 9.09 0.84 6.35
C ILE A 131 9.80 -0.50 6.11
N SER A 132 10.90 -0.75 6.83
CA SER A 132 11.72 -1.95 6.65
C SER A 132 10.96 -3.23 7.04
N SER A 133 10.15 -3.15 8.11
CA SER A 133 9.30 -4.25 8.54
C SER A 133 8.34 -4.69 7.44
N ALA A 134 7.69 -3.77 6.74
CA ALA A 134 6.82 -4.10 5.62
C ALA A 134 7.59 -4.63 4.41
N ARG A 135 8.75 -4.03 4.09
CA ARG A 135 9.61 -4.49 2.98
C ARG A 135 10.05 -5.95 3.15
N ASN A 136 10.31 -6.39 4.38
CA ASN A 136 10.71 -7.77 4.67
C ASN A 136 9.64 -8.81 4.30
N TYR A 137 8.38 -8.41 4.07
CA TYR A 137 7.32 -9.30 3.60
C TYR A 137 7.22 -9.40 2.06
N ALA A 138 8.03 -8.66 1.29
CA ALA A 138 7.92 -8.63 -0.17
C ALA A 138 7.91 -10.03 -0.81
N SER A 139 8.83 -10.91 -0.41
CA SER A 139 8.92 -12.26 -0.95
C SER A 139 7.79 -13.18 -0.50
N SER A 140 7.27 -12.99 0.72
CA SER A 140 6.18 -13.83 1.24
C SER A 140 4.83 -13.46 0.63
N ILE A 141 4.62 -12.18 0.30
CA ILE A 141 3.39 -11.69 -0.35
C ILE A 141 3.08 -12.46 -1.63
N ILE A 142 4.07 -12.71 -2.49
CA ILE A 142 3.87 -13.41 -3.77
C ILE A 142 4.15 -14.92 -3.72
N SER A 143 4.46 -15.47 -2.54
CA SER A 143 4.94 -16.85 -2.40
C SER A 143 3.99 -17.90 -2.99
N SER A 144 2.69 -17.78 -2.73
CA SER A 144 1.66 -18.68 -3.26
C SER A 144 1.58 -18.62 -4.80
N ALA A 145 1.50 -17.42 -5.37
CA ALA A 145 1.50 -17.23 -6.82
C ALA A 145 2.79 -17.78 -7.48
N ASN A 146 3.94 -17.54 -6.85
CA ASN A 146 5.22 -18.04 -7.32
C ASN A 146 5.30 -19.58 -7.31
N THR A 147 4.67 -20.24 -6.34
CA THR A 147 4.55 -21.70 -6.32
C THR A 147 3.82 -22.22 -7.56
N TYR A 148 2.68 -21.64 -7.92
CA TYR A 148 1.92 -22.09 -9.10
C TYR A 148 2.63 -21.77 -10.42
N TYR A 149 3.35 -20.65 -10.49
CA TYR A 149 4.28 -20.37 -11.60
C TYR A 149 5.34 -21.48 -11.74
N ASN A 150 5.98 -21.87 -10.64
CA ASN A 150 6.99 -22.94 -10.66
C ASN A 150 6.39 -24.30 -11.03
N TYR A 151 5.16 -24.61 -10.57
CA TYR A 151 4.46 -25.82 -10.98
C TYR A 151 4.19 -25.85 -12.48
N LEU A 152 3.70 -24.74 -13.06
CA LEU A 152 3.44 -24.66 -14.50
C LEU A 152 4.73 -24.79 -15.30
N LYS A 153 5.77 -24.06 -14.90
CA LYS A 153 7.10 -24.13 -15.53
C LYS A 153 7.67 -25.53 -15.50
N ASN A 154 7.60 -26.20 -14.35
CA ASN A 154 8.08 -27.57 -14.19
C ASN A 154 7.26 -28.57 -15.01
N TYR A 155 5.93 -28.42 -15.04
CA TYR A 155 5.08 -29.29 -15.85
C TYR A 155 5.43 -29.20 -17.34
N TYR A 156 5.74 -27.99 -17.82
CA TYR A 156 6.18 -27.78 -19.19
C TYR A 156 7.53 -28.46 -19.52
N THR A 157 8.50 -28.39 -18.59
CA THR A 157 9.84 -28.97 -18.80
C THR A 157 9.87 -30.49 -18.61
N THR A 158 9.11 -31.02 -17.65
CA THR A 158 9.17 -32.46 -17.28
C THR A 158 8.09 -33.31 -17.94
N THR A 159 6.99 -32.71 -18.42
CA THR A 159 5.86 -33.46 -19.00
C THR A 159 5.64 -33.09 -20.47
N PHE A 160 5.41 -31.81 -20.77
CA PHE A 160 5.06 -31.41 -22.13
C PHE A 160 6.16 -31.70 -23.16
N THR A 161 7.39 -31.23 -22.88
CA THR A 161 8.51 -31.37 -23.82
C THR A 161 8.88 -32.85 -24.04
N PRO A 162 9.00 -33.68 -22.99
CA PRO A 162 9.25 -35.12 -23.17
C PRO A 162 8.14 -35.85 -23.93
N ASN A 163 6.87 -35.54 -23.68
CA ASN A 163 5.75 -36.20 -24.36
C ASN A 163 5.68 -35.85 -25.85
N LEU A 164 5.98 -34.60 -26.24
CA LEU A 164 6.13 -34.24 -27.65
C LEU A 164 7.28 -35.01 -28.31
N ASN A 165 8.42 -35.14 -27.63
CA ASN A 165 9.56 -35.91 -28.14
C ASN A 165 9.22 -37.40 -28.27
N ALA A 166 8.40 -37.95 -27.37
CA ALA A 166 7.91 -39.32 -27.47
C ALA A 166 7.00 -39.51 -28.70
N CYS A 167 6.07 -38.58 -28.96
CA CYS A 167 5.24 -38.62 -30.17
C CYS A 167 6.09 -38.66 -31.45
N ALA A 168 7.16 -37.85 -31.50
CA ALA A 168 8.09 -37.79 -32.63
C ALA A 168 8.95 -39.06 -32.80
N LYS A 169 9.27 -39.76 -31.70
CA LYS A 169 10.02 -41.03 -31.74
C LYS A 169 9.15 -42.21 -32.18
N SER A 170 7.89 -42.24 -31.72
CA SER A 170 6.99 -43.38 -31.92
C SER A 170 6.24 -43.35 -33.26
N ASN A 171 6.19 -42.19 -33.94
CA ASN A 171 5.42 -42.03 -35.17
C ASN A 171 6.24 -41.27 -36.21
N SER A 172 6.16 -41.69 -37.48
CA SER A 172 6.75 -40.94 -38.59
C SER A 172 6.07 -39.58 -38.74
N ASN A 173 6.85 -38.51 -38.91
CA ASN A 173 6.35 -37.20 -39.33
C ASN A 173 6.57 -37.06 -40.85
N PRO A 174 5.54 -36.74 -41.67
CA PRO A 174 4.12 -36.57 -41.31
C PRO A 174 3.37 -37.90 -41.19
N SER A 175 2.51 -38.02 -40.18
CA SER A 175 1.47 -39.05 -40.17
C SER A 175 0.25 -38.60 -39.38
N LEU A 176 -0.89 -39.24 -39.65
CA LEU A 176 -2.10 -39.07 -38.84
C LEU A 176 -1.84 -39.44 -37.39
N ASN A 177 -1.12 -40.54 -37.14
CA ASN A 177 -0.78 -41.00 -35.79
C ASN A 177 0.08 -39.98 -35.05
N TYR A 178 1.06 -39.35 -35.72
CA TYR A 178 1.84 -38.26 -35.14
C TYR A 178 0.95 -37.07 -34.75
N THR A 179 0.05 -36.65 -35.65
CA THR A 179 -0.86 -35.52 -35.43
C THR A 179 -1.82 -35.78 -34.27
N LEU A 180 -2.40 -36.99 -34.18
CA LEU A 180 -3.28 -37.38 -33.08
C LEU A 180 -2.54 -37.41 -31.74
N CYS A 181 -1.31 -37.93 -31.72
CA CYS A 181 -0.45 -37.95 -30.53
C CYS A 181 -0.17 -36.53 -30.01
N VAL A 182 0.30 -35.64 -30.90
CA VAL A 182 0.60 -34.23 -30.58
C VAL A 182 -0.62 -33.50 -30.07
N THR A 183 -1.77 -33.68 -30.73
CA THR A 183 -3.04 -33.03 -30.33
C THR A 183 -3.49 -33.48 -28.94
N SER A 184 -3.37 -34.78 -28.63
CA SER A 184 -3.69 -35.32 -27.31
C SER A 184 -2.77 -34.77 -26.20
N VAL A 185 -1.47 -34.69 -26.46
CA VAL A 185 -0.49 -34.09 -25.54
C VAL A 185 -0.83 -32.63 -25.28
N ILE A 186 -1.05 -31.83 -26.33
CA ILE A 186 -1.39 -30.41 -26.20
C ILE A 186 -2.72 -30.22 -25.46
N SER A 187 -3.74 -31.02 -25.77
CA SER A 187 -5.03 -30.97 -25.06
C SER A 187 -4.86 -31.22 -23.56
N THR A 188 -4.04 -32.20 -23.17
CA THR A 188 -3.77 -32.51 -21.76
C THR A 188 -3.08 -31.35 -21.05
N VAL A 189 -2.10 -30.73 -21.72
CA VAL A 189 -1.38 -29.58 -21.16
C VAL A 189 -2.27 -28.35 -21.03
N ASN A 190 -3.13 -28.09 -22.01
CA ASN A 190 -4.07 -26.97 -21.95
C ASN A 190 -5.05 -27.12 -20.78
N SER A 191 -5.54 -28.33 -20.49
CA SER A 191 -6.34 -28.61 -19.29
C SER A 191 -5.57 -28.33 -18.00
N TYR A 192 -4.30 -28.74 -17.92
CA TYR A 192 -3.45 -28.45 -16.77
C TYR A 192 -3.20 -26.95 -16.59
N VAL A 193 -2.88 -26.23 -17.67
CA VAL A 193 -2.66 -24.77 -17.67
C VAL A 193 -3.91 -24.05 -17.15
N HIS A 194 -5.09 -24.47 -17.60
CA HIS A 194 -6.36 -23.89 -17.15
C HIS A 194 -6.55 -24.04 -15.63
N SER A 195 -6.41 -25.25 -15.10
CA SER A 195 -6.52 -25.50 -13.66
C SER A 195 -5.43 -24.80 -12.84
N ASN A 196 -4.19 -24.78 -13.34
CA ASN A 196 -3.09 -24.07 -12.69
C ASN A 196 -3.35 -22.56 -12.63
N ARG A 197 -3.96 -21.98 -13.68
CA ARG A 197 -4.30 -20.56 -13.74
C ARG A 197 -5.27 -20.15 -12.66
N GLU A 198 -6.34 -20.91 -12.44
CA GLU A 198 -7.29 -20.59 -11.37
C GLU A 198 -6.60 -20.47 -9.99
N ASN A 199 -5.69 -21.41 -9.71
CA ASN A 199 -4.92 -21.41 -8.48
C ASN A 199 -3.90 -20.25 -8.41
N PHE A 200 -3.23 -19.95 -9.52
CA PHE A 200 -2.34 -18.81 -9.63
C PHE A 200 -3.08 -17.48 -9.36
N GLU A 201 -4.23 -17.27 -9.99
CA GLU A 201 -5.01 -16.04 -9.80
C GLU A 201 -5.52 -15.92 -8.35
N SER A 202 -5.92 -17.03 -7.72
CA SER A 202 -6.28 -17.05 -6.29
C SER A 202 -5.09 -16.69 -5.38
N GLY A 203 -3.91 -17.24 -5.67
CA GLY A 203 -2.67 -16.89 -4.97
C GLY A 203 -2.30 -15.42 -5.17
N LEU A 204 -2.51 -14.88 -6.37
CA LEU A 204 -2.26 -13.47 -6.69
C LEU A 204 -3.27 -12.54 -6.01
N GLN A 205 -4.54 -12.92 -5.91
CA GLN A 205 -5.54 -12.16 -5.17
C GLN A 205 -5.19 -12.06 -3.69
N SER A 206 -4.72 -13.17 -3.11
CA SER A 206 -4.21 -13.20 -1.73
C SER A 206 -2.98 -12.31 -1.56
N ALA A 207 -2.14 -12.22 -2.59
CA ALA A 207 -0.98 -11.32 -2.62
C ALA A 207 -1.41 -9.84 -2.63
N TYR A 208 -2.44 -9.47 -3.40
CA TYR A 208 -2.99 -8.10 -3.38
C TYR A 208 -3.56 -7.72 -2.02
N CYS A 209 -4.33 -8.60 -1.37
CA CYS A 209 -4.85 -8.34 -0.02
C CYS A 209 -3.71 -8.22 1.01
N SER A 210 -2.68 -9.06 0.87
CA SER A 210 -1.50 -8.98 1.74
C SER A 210 -0.72 -7.69 1.52
N LEU A 211 -0.57 -7.26 0.27
CA LEU A 211 0.06 -5.98 -0.08
C LEU A 211 -0.66 -4.81 0.62
N GLU A 212 -1.98 -4.71 0.46
CA GLU A 212 -2.79 -3.65 1.06
C GLU A 212 -2.63 -3.63 2.57
N ASN A 213 -2.80 -4.78 3.23
CA ASN A 213 -2.62 -4.91 4.67
C ASN A 213 -1.22 -4.49 5.14
N ARG A 214 -0.16 -4.87 4.42
CA ARG A 214 1.22 -4.49 4.79
C ARG A 214 1.49 -3.00 4.60
N LEU A 215 0.91 -2.39 3.57
CA LEU A 215 0.97 -0.94 3.38
C LEU A 215 0.21 -0.20 4.47
N ASP A 216 -0.97 -0.68 4.86
CA ASP A 216 -1.78 -0.08 5.94
C ASP A 216 -1.06 -0.15 7.28
N VAL A 217 -0.46 -1.30 7.61
CA VAL A 217 0.33 -1.44 8.84
C VAL A 217 1.52 -0.47 8.84
N ALA A 218 2.25 -0.36 7.72
CA ALA A 218 3.37 0.57 7.61
C ALA A 218 2.93 2.03 7.70
N ALA A 219 1.81 2.37 7.05
CA ALA A 219 1.23 3.71 7.08
C ALA A 219 0.74 4.07 8.48
N SER A 220 0.02 3.17 9.16
CA SER A 220 -0.43 3.37 10.54
C SER A 220 0.75 3.57 11.50
N CYS A 221 1.81 2.76 11.38
CA CYS A 221 3.03 2.89 12.17
C CYS A 221 3.69 4.26 11.94
N THR A 222 3.81 4.69 10.68
CA THR A 222 4.38 5.99 10.29
C THR A 222 3.51 7.15 10.80
N TYR A 223 2.19 7.03 10.70
CA TYR A 223 1.24 8.04 11.16
C TYR A 223 1.31 8.23 12.68
N THR A 224 1.47 7.16 13.46
CA THR A 224 1.69 7.26 14.90
C THR A 224 2.94 8.09 15.23
N GLN A 225 4.03 7.91 14.48
CA GLN A 225 5.23 8.74 14.65
C GLN A 225 4.98 10.20 14.28
N LEU A 226 4.28 10.44 13.15
CA LEU A 226 3.93 11.77 12.69
C LEU A 226 3.07 12.52 13.72
N ASN A 227 2.01 11.88 14.22
CA ASN A 227 1.11 12.49 15.18
C ASN A 227 1.79 12.79 16.52
N SER A 228 2.67 11.88 16.97
CA SER A 228 3.48 12.08 18.17
C SER A 228 4.36 13.32 18.04
N VAL A 229 5.09 13.46 16.92
CA VAL A 229 5.95 14.62 16.65
C VAL A 229 5.15 15.91 16.57
N LEU A 230 4.04 15.93 15.83
CA LEU A 230 3.21 17.14 15.71
C LEU A 230 2.64 17.59 17.06
N THR A 231 2.22 16.64 17.90
CA THR A 231 1.71 16.92 19.24
C THR A 231 2.81 17.49 20.13
N SER A 232 3.99 16.89 20.12
CA SER A 232 5.13 17.32 20.94
C SER A 232 5.67 18.69 20.50
N VAL A 233 5.82 18.93 19.20
CA VAL A 233 6.18 20.25 18.65
C VAL A 233 5.15 21.32 19.00
N GLY A 234 3.85 21.00 18.83
CA GLY A 234 2.77 21.93 19.18
C GLY A 234 2.74 22.26 20.67
N ALA A 235 2.93 21.27 21.53
CA ALA A 235 2.99 21.45 22.98
C ALA A 235 4.19 22.31 23.39
N ALA A 236 5.40 21.97 22.92
CA ALA A 236 6.62 22.71 23.24
C ALA A 236 6.52 24.18 22.79
N THR A 237 6.05 24.42 21.56
CA THR A 237 5.91 25.78 21.02
C THR A 237 4.92 26.60 21.84
N ARG A 238 3.78 26.00 22.23
CA ARG A 238 2.78 26.66 23.08
C ARG A 238 3.34 26.97 24.46
N LEU A 239 3.99 26.00 25.11
CA LEU A 239 4.55 26.17 26.46
C LEU A 239 5.63 27.25 26.50
N ILE A 240 6.49 27.32 25.47
CA ILE A 240 7.48 28.40 25.33
C ILE A 240 6.78 29.76 25.18
N HIS A 241 5.73 29.83 24.36
CA HIS A 241 4.98 31.07 24.16
C HIS A 241 4.26 31.53 25.42
N ASP A 242 3.55 30.63 26.10
CA ASP A 242 2.83 30.91 27.34
C ASP A 242 3.81 31.41 28.42
N CYS A 243 4.94 30.71 28.61
CA CYS A 243 6.00 31.12 29.54
C CYS A 243 6.57 32.52 29.23
N LEU A 244 6.76 32.85 27.95
CA LEU A 244 7.21 34.17 27.52
C LEU A 244 6.16 35.26 27.80
N SER A 245 4.88 34.96 27.57
CA SER A 245 3.77 35.88 27.85
C SER A 245 3.68 36.20 29.34
N ASP A 246 3.73 35.17 30.19
CA ASP A 246 3.72 35.32 31.66
C ASP A 246 4.85 36.22 32.15
N TYR A 247 6.04 36.13 31.54
CA TYR A 247 7.18 36.98 31.88
C TYR A 247 6.98 38.45 31.48
N LEU A 248 6.31 38.70 30.36
CA LEU A 248 6.02 40.05 29.88
C LEU A 248 4.88 40.70 30.68
N GLU A 249 3.88 39.92 31.07
CA GLU A 249 2.77 40.37 31.91
C GLU A 249 3.25 40.68 33.34
N SER A 250 4.09 39.82 33.93
CA SER A 250 4.67 40.07 35.26
C SER A 250 5.66 41.24 35.31
N SER A 251 6.32 41.59 34.20
CA SER A 251 7.23 42.75 34.15
C SER A 251 6.51 44.10 34.02
N ASN A 252 5.21 44.12 33.68
CA ASN A 252 4.42 45.35 33.62
C ASN A 252 3.77 45.71 34.96
N ASP A 253 3.73 44.77 35.91
CA ASP A 253 3.28 45.02 37.28
C ASP A 253 4.47 45.45 38.16
N ASN A 254 4.63 46.77 38.31
CA ASN A 254 5.52 47.40 39.30
C ASN A 254 5.09 47.16 40.76
N ASN A 255 4.56 45.99 41.10
CA ASN A 255 4.15 45.65 42.45
C ASN A 255 4.81 44.35 42.88
N ASN A 256 5.66 44.49 43.91
CA ASN A 256 6.30 43.43 44.67
C ASN A 256 5.25 42.59 45.45
N GLY A 257 4.43 41.83 44.72
CA GLY A 257 3.36 41.02 45.27
C GLY A 257 3.21 39.73 44.46
N THR A 258 3.37 38.61 45.16
CA THR A 258 3.01 37.23 44.78
C THR A 258 2.27 37.07 43.45
N ILE A 259 2.93 36.38 42.53
CA ILE A 259 2.45 35.92 41.23
C ILE A 259 1.06 35.28 41.38
N SER A 260 0.01 35.98 40.94
CA SER A 260 -1.29 35.38 40.67
C SER A 260 -1.35 35.08 39.17
N ALA A 261 -0.70 34.00 38.77
CA ALA A 261 -0.76 33.49 37.41
C ALA A 261 -2.19 32.99 37.13
N GLY A 262 -2.88 33.67 36.21
CA GLY A 262 -4.18 33.27 35.71
C GLY A 262 -5.26 34.31 35.93
N CYS A 263 -6.25 34.26 35.03
CA CYS A 263 -7.41 35.09 35.18
C CYS A 263 -8.17 34.74 36.47
N PRO A 264 -8.55 35.70 37.36
CA PRO A 264 -9.28 35.38 38.59
C PRO A 264 -10.63 34.69 38.33
N ASN A 265 -11.18 34.82 37.12
CA ASN A 265 -12.43 34.17 36.72
C ASN A 265 -12.14 32.99 35.78
N VAL A 266 -11.92 31.80 36.36
CA VAL A 266 -11.72 30.57 35.60
C VAL A 266 -13.03 29.77 35.54
N VAL A 267 -13.46 29.41 34.32
CA VAL A 267 -14.61 28.54 34.08
C VAL A 267 -14.11 27.21 33.52
N TYR A 268 -14.42 26.11 34.19
CA TYR A 268 -14.09 24.76 33.73
C TYR A 268 -15.24 24.18 32.91
N VAL A 269 -14.93 23.72 31.71
CA VAL A 269 -15.88 23.05 30.81
C VAL A 269 -15.42 21.60 30.65
N GLU A 270 -16.18 20.67 31.21
CA GLU A 270 -15.94 19.24 31.03
C GLU A 270 -16.20 18.82 29.58
N VAL A 271 -15.16 18.40 28.87
CA VAL A 271 -15.29 17.78 27.55
C VAL A 271 -15.39 16.28 27.77
N LYS A 272 -16.60 15.79 28.05
CA LYS A 272 -16.82 14.34 28.12
C LYS A 272 -16.71 13.72 26.73
N ASP A 273 -15.52 13.20 26.43
CA ASP A 273 -15.30 12.32 25.29
C ASP A 273 -16.24 11.12 25.40
N ARG A 274 -17.19 11.03 24.45
CA ARG A 274 -18.18 9.94 24.22
C ARG A 274 -19.57 10.07 24.85
N ALA A 275 -20.32 11.12 24.51
CA ALA A 275 -21.79 11.04 24.54
C ALA A 275 -22.35 11.00 23.10
N ALA A 276 -23.10 9.95 22.77
CA ALA A 276 -23.71 9.71 21.45
C ALA A 276 -24.92 10.63 21.14
N GLN A 277 -25.07 11.75 21.84
CA GLN A 277 -26.14 12.71 21.60
C GLN A 277 -25.58 14.14 21.53
N PRO A 278 -26.09 15.00 20.63
CA PRO A 278 -25.72 16.41 20.59
C PRO A 278 -26.21 17.07 21.89
N ARG A 279 -25.27 17.44 22.76
CA ARG A 279 -25.59 18.23 23.96
C ARG A 279 -25.21 19.68 23.68
N THR A 280 -26.19 20.57 23.81
CA THR A 280 -25.96 22.01 23.90
C THR A 280 -25.14 22.28 25.16
N ILE A 281 -23.95 22.85 24.99
CA ILE A 281 -23.14 23.36 26.11
C ILE A 281 -23.86 24.59 26.65
N ASN A 282 -24.15 24.61 27.95
CA ASN A 282 -24.71 25.80 28.60
C ASN A 282 -23.70 26.95 28.45
N ASN A 283 -24.17 28.16 28.13
CA ASN A 283 -23.30 29.31 27.91
C ASN A 283 -22.39 29.51 29.14
N PRO A 284 -21.07 29.29 29.02
CA PRO A 284 -20.14 29.40 30.15
C PRO A 284 -19.97 30.84 30.64
N LEU A 285 -20.54 31.81 29.91
CA LEU A 285 -20.51 33.23 30.25
C LEU A 285 -21.78 33.70 30.99
N LEU A 286 -22.75 32.81 31.24
CA LEU A 286 -24.01 33.17 31.88
C LEU A 286 -23.79 33.40 33.39
N GLY A 287 -24.08 34.61 33.88
CA GLY A 287 -23.94 34.99 35.30
C GLY A 287 -22.61 35.65 35.66
N LEU A 288 -21.73 35.89 34.70
CA LEU A 288 -20.51 36.66 34.91
C LEU A 288 -20.84 38.15 35.09
N ASN A 289 -20.21 38.76 36.08
CA ASN A 289 -20.37 40.19 36.35
C ASN A 289 -19.81 41.00 35.16
N THR A 290 -20.56 42.00 34.70
CA THR A 290 -20.20 42.84 33.54
C THR A 290 -18.94 43.68 33.77
N THR A 291 -18.39 43.70 34.99
CA THR A 291 -17.13 44.34 35.37
C THR A 291 -15.95 43.36 35.52
N ALA A 292 -16.09 42.11 35.09
CA ALA A 292 -14.97 41.15 35.11
C ALA A 292 -13.94 41.50 34.01
N ASN A 293 -12.69 41.77 34.40
CA ASN A 293 -11.63 42.23 33.49
C ASN A 293 -11.06 41.12 32.58
N CYS A 294 -11.23 39.86 32.96
CA CYS A 294 -10.91 38.71 32.11
C CYS A 294 -11.78 37.52 32.52
N VAL A 295 -11.88 36.53 31.63
CA VAL A 295 -12.47 35.22 31.89
C VAL A 295 -11.62 34.19 31.15
N GLU A 296 -11.13 33.18 31.85
CA GLU A 296 -10.38 32.06 31.27
C GLU A 296 -11.26 30.81 31.23
N ILE A 297 -11.45 30.22 30.05
CA ILE A 297 -12.22 28.98 29.90
C ILE A 297 -11.23 27.82 29.74
N ARG A 298 -11.24 26.90 30.70
CA ARG A 298 -10.40 25.68 30.67
C ARG A 298 -11.25 24.48 30.31
N PHE A 299 -10.88 23.80 29.24
CA PHE A 299 -11.46 22.52 28.86
C PHE A 299 -10.73 21.42 29.65
N VAL A 300 -11.49 20.63 30.41
CA VAL A 300 -10.99 19.52 31.27
C VAL A 300 -11.71 18.22 30.94
#